data_AF-A0A137SK70-F1
#
_entry.id   AF-A0A137SK70-F1
#
_cell.length_a   1.000
_cell.length_b   1.000
_cell.length_c   1.000
_cell.angle_alpha   90.00
_cell.angle_beta   90.00
_cell.angle_gamma   90.00
#
_symmetry.space_group_name_H-M   'P 1'
#
loop_
_entity.id
_entity.type
_entity.pdbx_description
1 polymer ?
#
loop_
_entity_poly.entity_id
_entity_poly.type
_entity_poly.pdbx_seq_one_letter_code
_entity_poly.pdbx_strand_id
1 'polypeptide(L)'
;MHTFKLNKLCCLGLFALSSSVLSTSVLAAATTEGTVNNGDGTFTYTQKINVSSTAPHYTPPASGGFNIYSGYNEDYGWQHSFPDILTNPLIQIQTATLLIRGFDIDSEASWGTAGEYDGISVDGVDLNPGLLQGANDTWSETSFDVPISSITDDSFINTFVDINMNFGPGVNGWMTTLDYSLLTITYMETTNSPPFKPELSMSPSSCDATTASDLVVSVTGPTPTDPDGDTVSYLYRWFVDIGQGSVVDDEVAGKTDHQGDTVLSSQTVDGETWRAQVTAVDSNGLASDPEFSTWISISTDCDGDGVDDIYDDYPEDPERAFNNYYPEGTLAYEDLWPDKGDYDFNDFVLRHTFNKITNADGNIKEIEMVGSAVARGASYANAFAISLPGTEGSNIESSSVTIDGSASALTPEAGHTGEAVMVLIDNVFDVLPSGAFLYYNTQNGDDSPFISLAFNAVFTTPVTVAALGDAPYNAFIYRVGERGREIHLMDKTPTDLANLALLGTGDDVSDVGTSTYYQTTDGHPWALLVPSAWSHPYEYIDVLLAYPQMQVWAESGGVTNPTWYNVPNNTYCWKC
;
A
#
# COMPACT_ATOMS: atom_id res chain seq x y z
N MET A 1 -19.48 -19.09 -62.16
CA MET A 1 -20.62 -19.80 -62.76
C MET A 1 -21.88 -19.01 -62.42
N HIS A 2 -22.56 -18.52 -63.45
CA HIS A 2 -23.92 -17.98 -63.51
C HIS A 2 -24.37 -16.82 -62.59
N THR A 3 -24.31 -15.64 -63.20
CA THR A 3 -25.34 -14.57 -63.26
C THR A 3 -26.80 -14.97 -63.02
N PHE A 4 -27.63 -13.98 -62.66
CA PHE A 4 -28.89 -13.50 -63.30
C PHE A 4 -29.75 -12.82 -62.20
N LYS A 5 -30.60 -11.80 -62.39
CA LYS A 5 -30.83 -10.69 -63.35
C LYS A 5 -31.96 -9.86 -62.72
N LEU A 6 -31.95 -8.52 -62.87
CA LEU A 6 -33.15 -7.68 -62.70
C LEU A 6 -34.25 -8.07 -63.71
N ASN A 7 -35.53 -7.95 -63.31
CA ASN A 7 -36.55 -7.29 -64.14
C ASN A 7 -37.89 -6.98 -63.43
N LYS A 8 -38.23 -5.68 -63.46
CA LYS A 8 -39.52 -5.03 -63.81
C LYS A 8 -40.88 -5.52 -63.26
N LEU A 9 -41.48 -4.62 -62.48
CA LEU A 9 -42.72 -3.86 -62.74
C LEU A 9 -43.96 -4.61 -63.27
N CYS A 10 -45.04 -4.63 -62.47
CA CYS A 10 -46.40 -4.55 -62.99
C CYS A 10 -47.36 -3.91 -61.98
N CYS A 11 -47.97 -2.80 -62.38
CA CYS A 11 -49.12 -2.18 -61.73
C CYS A 11 -50.35 -3.09 -61.80
N LEU A 12 -51.20 -3.06 -60.77
CA LEU A 12 -52.65 -3.10 -60.92
C LEU A 12 -53.29 -2.48 -59.66
N GLY A 13 -53.97 -1.35 -59.83
CA GLY A 13 -54.80 -0.75 -58.79
C GLY A 13 -56.19 -1.35 -58.77
N LEU A 14 -56.88 -1.25 -57.63
CA LEU A 14 -58.34 -1.16 -57.59
C LEU A 14 -58.82 -0.56 -56.25
N PHE A 15 -59.43 0.63 -56.37
CA PHE A 15 -60.58 1.17 -55.66
C PHE A 15 -60.83 0.89 -54.15
N ALA A 16 -60.64 1.98 -53.39
CA ALA A 16 -61.62 2.66 -52.51
C ALA A 16 -62.43 1.83 -51.50
N LEU A 17 -62.23 2.12 -50.20
CA LEU A 17 -63.25 2.79 -49.39
C LEU A 17 -62.62 3.36 -48.11
N SER A 18 -62.98 4.60 -47.81
CA SER A 18 -62.60 5.36 -46.64
C SER A 18 -63.01 4.66 -45.34
N SER A 19 -62.04 4.47 -44.44
CA SER A 19 -62.25 4.47 -43.01
C SER A 19 -61.00 5.06 -42.40
N SER A 20 -61.12 6.32 -41.97
CA SER A 20 -60.12 7.02 -41.18
C SER A 20 -59.83 6.22 -39.91
N VAL A 21 -58.76 5.44 -39.92
CA VAL A 21 -58.09 5.01 -38.71
C VAL A 21 -56.89 5.93 -38.59
N LEU A 22 -57.00 6.92 -37.70
CA LEU A 22 -55.85 7.60 -37.12
C LEU A 22 -55.02 6.51 -36.44
N SER A 23 -54.05 5.95 -37.14
CA SER A 23 -52.92 5.31 -36.49
C SER A 23 -52.12 6.44 -35.86
N THR A 24 -52.30 6.66 -34.56
CA THR A 24 -51.33 7.36 -33.73
C THR A 24 -50.06 6.50 -33.74
N SER A 25 -49.28 6.60 -34.81
CA SER A 25 -47.85 6.33 -34.74
C SER A 25 -47.32 7.33 -33.72
N VAL A 26 -47.15 6.88 -32.48
CA VAL A 26 -46.42 7.61 -31.46
C VAL A 26 -45.04 7.83 -32.07
N LEU A 27 -44.78 9.04 -32.55
CA LEU A 27 -43.43 9.42 -32.90
C LEU A 27 -42.60 9.26 -31.63
N ALA A 28 -41.51 8.53 -31.73
CA ALA A 28 -40.41 8.63 -30.79
C ALA A 28 -40.10 10.11 -30.59
N ALA A 29 -40.21 10.61 -29.36
CA ALA A 29 -40.07 12.03 -29.09
C ALA A 29 -39.23 12.25 -27.84
N ALA A 30 -38.13 12.97 -28.02
CA ALA A 30 -37.56 13.77 -26.95
C ALA A 30 -38.60 14.79 -26.46
N THR A 31 -38.49 15.22 -25.21
CA THR A 31 -39.43 16.21 -24.63
C THR A 31 -39.27 17.58 -25.28
N THR A 32 -38.05 17.97 -25.62
CA THR A 32 -37.77 19.09 -26.53
C THR A 32 -36.56 18.79 -27.40
N GLU A 33 -36.57 19.23 -28.65
CA GLU A 33 -35.45 19.11 -29.59
C GLU A 33 -35.42 20.35 -30.49
N GLY A 34 -34.22 20.85 -30.80
CA GLY A 34 -34.08 21.92 -31.78
C GLY A 34 -32.67 22.41 -32.00
N THR A 35 -32.44 23.04 -33.16
CA THR A 35 -31.18 23.67 -33.54
C THR A 35 -31.36 25.17 -33.70
N VAL A 36 -30.45 25.94 -33.10
CA VAL A 36 -30.36 27.40 -33.25
C VAL A 36 -29.10 27.75 -34.04
N ASN A 37 -29.20 28.64 -35.03
CA ASN A 37 -28.04 29.25 -35.66
C ASN A 37 -27.61 30.45 -34.81
N ASN A 38 -26.36 30.44 -34.36
CA ASN A 38 -25.84 31.43 -33.41
C ASN A 38 -25.40 32.74 -34.09
N GLY A 39 -25.36 32.77 -35.42
CA GLY A 39 -25.03 33.96 -36.21
C GLY A 39 -23.53 34.25 -36.35
N ASP A 40 -22.68 33.39 -35.81
CA ASP A 40 -21.21 33.46 -35.85
C ASP A 40 -20.57 32.33 -36.68
N GLY A 41 -21.39 31.49 -37.33
CA GLY A 41 -20.93 30.32 -38.07
C GLY A 41 -21.12 28.99 -37.32
N THR A 42 -21.51 29.06 -36.04
CA THR A 42 -21.87 27.88 -35.24
C THR A 42 -23.39 27.66 -35.17
N PHE A 43 -23.77 26.42 -34.89
CA PHE A 43 -25.14 25.96 -34.62
C PHE A 43 -25.16 25.27 -33.26
N THR A 44 -26.20 25.52 -32.46
CA THR A 44 -26.41 24.81 -31.18
C THR A 44 -27.64 23.91 -31.30
N TYR A 45 -27.41 22.60 -31.27
CA TYR A 45 -28.42 21.57 -31.13
C TYR A 45 -28.68 21.28 -29.66
N THR A 46 -29.95 21.14 -29.28
CA THR A 46 -30.35 20.74 -27.92
C THR A 46 -31.37 19.62 -27.98
N GLN A 47 -31.25 18.64 -27.08
CA GLN A 47 -32.22 17.56 -26.90
C GLN A 47 -32.45 17.32 -25.41
N LYS A 48 -33.71 17.43 -24.97
CA LYS A 48 -34.11 17.20 -23.58
C LYS A 48 -34.88 15.90 -23.45
N ILE A 49 -34.43 15.02 -22.57
CA ILE A 49 -35.08 13.78 -22.20
C ILE A 49 -35.57 13.87 -20.76
N ASN A 50 -36.83 13.47 -20.53
CA ASN A 50 -37.40 13.33 -19.19
C ASN A 50 -38.52 12.28 -19.17
N VAL A 51 -39.29 12.21 -18.07
CA VAL A 51 -40.39 11.25 -17.90
C VAL A 51 -41.45 11.26 -19.03
N SER A 52 -41.59 12.36 -19.77
CA SER A 52 -42.55 12.48 -20.87
C SER A 52 -42.00 12.02 -22.24
N SER A 53 -40.70 11.70 -22.32
CA SER A 53 -40.07 11.19 -23.54
C SER A 53 -40.49 9.75 -23.81
N THR A 54 -40.44 9.33 -25.08
CA THR A 54 -40.83 7.99 -25.53
C THR A 54 -39.67 7.23 -26.17
N ALA A 55 -39.82 5.92 -26.35
CA ALA A 55 -38.81 5.07 -26.99
C ALA A 55 -38.46 5.58 -28.41
N PRO A 56 -37.17 5.53 -28.82
CA PRO A 56 -36.07 4.86 -28.14
C PRO A 56 -35.41 5.72 -27.04
N HIS A 57 -35.69 7.02 -26.97
CA HIS A 57 -35.02 7.95 -26.05
C HIS A 57 -35.26 7.63 -24.58
N TYR A 58 -36.48 7.24 -24.22
CA TYR A 58 -36.76 6.82 -22.86
C TYR A 58 -37.87 5.78 -22.82
N THR A 59 -37.61 4.68 -22.12
CA THR A 59 -38.62 3.70 -21.72
C THR A 59 -38.59 3.64 -20.20
N PRO A 60 -39.67 4.05 -19.50
CA PRO A 60 -39.67 4.06 -18.04
C PRO A 60 -39.32 2.68 -17.48
N PRO A 61 -38.36 2.58 -16.54
CA PRO A 61 -38.00 1.32 -15.90
C PRO A 61 -39.13 0.84 -14.96
N ALA A 62 -39.02 -0.40 -14.48
CA ALA A 62 -40.02 -1.00 -13.60
C ALA A 62 -40.05 -0.37 -12.19
N SER A 63 -38.91 0.18 -11.76
CA SER A 63 -38.70 0.95 -10.54
C SER A 63 -37.66 2.04 -10.84
N GLY A 64 -37.80 3.19 -10.19
CA GLY A 64 -36.98 4.37 -10.45
C GLY A 64 -37.25 5.06 -11.78
N GLY A 65 -36.35 5.96 -12.16
CA GLY A 65 -36.47 6.76 -13.39
C GLY A 65 -36.70 8.25 -13.14
N PHE A 66 -36.83 9.01 -14.24
CA PHE A 66 -37.13 10.44 -14.17
C PHE A 66 -38.42 10.72 -13.39
N ASN A 67 -38.38 11.75 -12.53
CA ASN A 67 -39.45 12.22 -11.64
C ASN A 67 -39.94 11.19 -10.63
N ILE A 68 -39.16 10.15 -10.35
CA ILE A 68 -39.41 9.22 -9.24
C ILE A 68 -38.47 9.60 -8.10
N TYR A 69 -39.05 9.87 -6.94
CA TYR A 69 -38.34 10.24 -5.72
C TYR A 69 -38.12 8.95 -4.93
N SER A 70 -36.86 8.51 -4.86
CA SER A 70 -36.52 7.20 -4.33
C SER A 70 -35.37 7.29 -3.35
N GLY A 71 -35.51 6.55 -2.25
CA GLY A 71 -34.45 6.35 -1.28
C GLY A 71 -33.77 5.00 -1.43
N TYR A 72 -33.74 4.42 -2.64
CA TYR A 72 -33.05 3.16 -2.96
C TYR A 72 -32.19 3.26 -4.20
N ASN A 73 -31.24 2.34 -4.35
CA ASN A 73 -30.40 2.25 -5.54
C ASN A 73 -31.27 2.04 -6.78
N GLU A 74 -31.03 2.85 -7.79
CA GLU A 74 -31.88 2.94 -8.97
C GLU A 74 -31.07 3.23 -10.23
N ASP A 75 -30.63 2.17 -10.88
CA ASP A 75 -29.84 2.29 -12.09
C ASP A 75 -30.75 2.19 -13.31
N TYR A 76 -30.62 3.15 -14.22
CA TYR A 76 -31.38 3.18 -15.45
C TYR A 76 -30.70 4.01 -16.52
N GLY A 77 -31.16 3.84 -17.75
CA GLY A 77 -30.60 4.54 -18.90
C GLY A 77 -31.65 5.26 -19.73
N TRP A 78 -31.15 6.18 -20.54
CA TRP A 78 -31.90 6.87 -21.59
C TRP A 78 -30.95 7.13 -22.76
N GLN A 79 -31.50 7.55 -23.90
CA GLN A 79 -30.74 7.73 -25.12
C GLN A 79 -30.99 9.13 -25.68
N HIS A 80 -29.90 9.86 -25.90
CA HIS A 80 -29.92 11.04 -26.77
C HIS A 80 -29.48 10.65 -28.19
N SER A 81 -29.70 11.53 -29.17
CA SER A 81 -29.29 11.31 -30.55
C SER A 81 -28.91 12.61 -31.23
N PHE A 82 -27.95 12.57 -32.15
CA PHE A 82 -27.63 13.71 -33.01
C PHE A 82 -27.48 13.28 -34.48
N PRO A 83 -28.58 13.14 -35.23
CA PRO A 83 -28.56 12.50 -36.55
C PRO A 83 -27.84 13.32 -37.65
N ASP A 84 -27.67 14.63 -37.44
CA ASP A 84 -27.04 15.52 -38.43
C ASP A 84 -25.61 15.05 -38.78
N ILE A 85 -24.87 14.50 -37.80
CA ILE A 85 -23.49 14.00 -37.96
C ILE A 85 -23.37 12.87 -39.00
N LEU A 86 -24.39 12.02 -39.14
CA LEU A 86 -24.40 10.93 -40.13
C LEU A 86 -24.69 11.42 -41.55
N THR A 87 -25.38 12.56 -41.66
CA THR A 87 -25.88 13.07 -42.93
C THR A 87 -25.02 14.17 -43.52
N ASN A 88 -24.19 14.84 -42.69
CA ASN A 88 -23.28 15.89 -43.11
C ASN A 88 -21.85 15.62 -42.57
N PRO A 89 -20.93 15.07 -43.39
CA PRO A 89 -19.57 14.78 -42.98
C PRO A 89 -18.69 16.03 -42.78
N LEU A 90 -19.22 17.23 -43.01
CA LEU A 90 -18.54 18.51 -42.77
C LEU A 90 -18.89 19.11 -41.41
N ILE A 91 -19.74 18.44 -40.63
CA ILE A 91 -20.06 18.85 -39.27
C ILE A 91 -18.85 18.60 -38.37
N GLN A 92 -18.45 19.64 -37.66
CA GLN A 92 -17.45 19.58 -36.62
C GLN A 92 -18.07 20.00 -35.30
N ILE A 93 -18.19 19.04 -34.39
CA ILE A 93 -18.66 19.28 -33.03
C ILE A 93 -17.60 20.13 -32.33
N GLN A 94 -18.01 21.30 -31.85
CA GLN A 94 -17.19 22.24 -31.09
C GLN A 94 -17.18 21.85 -29.62
N THR A 95 -18.38 21.66 -29.08
CA THR A 95 -18.59 21.24 -27.70
C THR A 95 -19.81 20.35 -27.63
N ALA A 96 -19.80 19.41 -26.70
CA ALA A 96 -20.96 18.61 -26.36
C ALA A 96 -21.03 18.46 -24.85
N THR A 97 -22.14 18.90 -24.28
CA THR A 97 -22.37 18.80 -22.83
C THR A 97 -23.67 18.09 -22.55
N LEU A 98 -23.67 17.31 -21.47
CA LEU A 98 -24.84 16.65 -20.93
C LEU A 98 -25.13 17.27 -19.58
N LEU A 99 -26.25 17.98 -19.46
CA LEU A 99 -26.69 18.55 -18.20
C LEU A 99 -27.76 17.67 -17.55
N ILE A 100 -27.51 17.22 -16.34
CA ILE A 100 -28.47 16.46 -15.53
C ILE A 100 -28.98 17.38 -14.42
N ARG A 101 -30.31 17.49 -14.33
CA ARG A 101 -30.96 18.19 -13.23
C ARG A 101 -31.53 17.18 -12.25
N GLY A 102 -31.06 17.23 -11.01
CA GLY A 102 -31.50 16.37 -9.91
C GLY A 102 -31.92 17.18 -8.68
N PHE A 103 -32.67 16.56 -7.78
CA PHE A 103 -32.95 17.07 -6.44
C PHE A 103 -32.37 16.13 -5.41
N ASP A 104 -31.78 16.72 -4.37
CA ASP A 104 -31.18 15.99 -3.24
C ASP A 104 -30.07 15.05 -3.72
N ILE A 105 -29.09 15.64 -4.41
CA ILE A 105 -27.84 15.01 -4.83
C ILE A 105 -26.78 15.46 -3.84
N ASP A 106 -26.18 14.59 -3.05
CA ASP A 106 -25.09 14.95 -2.16
C ASP A 106 -23.98 13.90 -2.16
N SER A 107 -22.77 14.31 -2.58
CA SER A 107 -21.58 13.46 -2.53
C SER A 107 -20.74 13.89 -1.34
N GLU A 108 -21.08 13.42 -0.13
CA GLU A 108 -20.37 13.80 1.09
C GLU A 108 -19.08 12.99 1.26
N ALA A 109 -17.93 13.67 1.16
CA ALA A 109 -16.59 13.09 1.32
C ALA A 109 -16.35 12.39 2.68
N SER A 110 -17.19 12.68 3.68
CA SER A 110 -17.04 12.20 5.06
C SER A 110 -17.28 10.69 5.27
N TRP A 111 -17.73 9.95 4.25
CA TRP A 111 -18.04 8.52 4.35
C TRP A 111 -17.07 7.57 3.62
N GLY A 112 -15.99 8.08 3.00
CA GLY A 112 -14.98 7.25 2.31
C GLY A 112 -15.57 6.36 1.20
N THR A 113 -14.95 5.21 0.89
CA THR A 113 -15.36 4.29 -0.20
C THR A 113 -16.72 3.60 0.00
N ALA A 114 -17.40 3.87 1.12
CA ALA A 114 -18.75 3.42 1.42
C ALA A 114 -19.79 4.54 1.27
N GLY A 115 -19.38 5.69 0.73
CA GLY A 115 -20.23 6.83 0.39
C GLY A 115 -21.10 6.59 -0.85
N GLU A 116 -21.95 7.58 -1.12
CA GLU A 116 -22.92 7.59 -2.22
C GLU A 116 -22.24 8.12 -3.49
N TYR A 117 -22.30 7.34 -4.56
CA TYR A 117 -21.63 7.62 -5.83
C TYR A 117 -22.63 7.49 -6.98
N ASP A 118 -23.23 8.62 -7.36
CA ASP A 118 -24.19 8.68 -8.45
C ASP A 118 -23.47 8.95 -9.78
N GLY A 119 -22.95 7.88 -10.37
CA GLY A 119 -22.13 7.92 -11.58
C GLY A 119 -22.95 8.16 -12.84
N ILE A 120 -22.35 8.86 -13.81
CA ILE A 120 -22.90 9.03 -15.16
C ILE A 120 -21.89 8.49 -16.18
N SER A 121 -22.36 7.62 -17.06
CA SER A 121 -21.60 7.17 -18.22
C SER A 121 -22.37 7.39 -19.52
N VAL A 122 -21.60 7.57 -20.60
CA VAL A 122 -22.10 7.63 -21.98
C VAL A 122 -21.36 6.58 -22.81
N ASP A 123 -22.13 5.70 -23.46
CA ASP A 123 -21.63 4.56 -24.25
C ASP A 123 -20.64 3.67 -23.48
N GLY A 124 -20.83 3.57 -22.16
CA GLY A 124 -19.98 2.80 -21.26
C GLY A 124 -18.67 3.51 -20.87
N VAL A 125 -18.51 4.79 -21.19
CA VAL A 125 -17.41 5.64 -20.73
C VAL A 125 -17.92 6.55 -19.61
N ASP A 126 -17.29 6.46 -18.44
CA ASP A 126 -17.57 7.36 -17.32
C ASP A 126 -17.21 8.79 -17.70
N LEU A 127 -18.12 9.73 -17.42
CA LEU A 127 -17.93 11.13 -17.78
C LEU A 127 -17.11 11.87 -16.73
N ASN A 128 -16.65 13.07 -17.07
CA ASN A 128 -15.99 13.97 -16.12
C ASN A 128 -16.85 15.23 -15.90
N PRO A 129 -17.11 15.64 -14.64
CA PRO A 129 -16.80 14.93 -13.39
C PRO A 129 -17.44 13.53 -13.33
N GLY A 130 -16.87 12.59 -12.57
CA GLY A 130 -17.35 11.19 -12.52
C GLY A 130 -18.74 10.98 -11.91
N LEU A 131 -19.28 11.99 -11.23
CA LEU A 131 -20.43 11.89 -10.34
C LEU A 131 -21.36 13.10 -10.51
N LEU A 132 -22.65 12.90 -10.23
CA LEU A 132 -23.59 13.99 -10.03
C LEU A 132 -23.17 14.85 -8.83
N GLN A 133 -23.47 16.14 -8.90
CA GLN A 133 -23.07 17.15 -7.92
C GLN A 133 -24.29 17.90 -7.39
N GLY A 134 -24.34 18.16 -6.09
CA GLY A 134 -25.40 18.95 -5.46
C GLY A 134 -25.24 19.10 -3.95
N ALA A 135 -26.30 19.58 -3.31
CA ALA A 135 -26.42 19.64 -1.86
C ALA A 135 -27.80 19.13 -1.39
N ASN A 136 -27.84 18.63 -0.15
CA ASN A 136 -29.05 18.11 0.49
C ASN A 136 -30.25 19.09 0.42
N ASP A 137 -31.44 18.56 0.15
CA ASP A 137 -32.73 19.26 0.04
C ASP A 137 -32.77 20.39 -1.03
N THR A 138 -31.89 20.33 -2.04
CA THR A 138 -31.85 21.34 -3.12
C THR A 138 -31.88 20.74 -4.52
N TRP A 139 -32.37 21.55 -5.48
CA TRP A 139 -32.21 21.24 -6.90
C TRP A 139 -30.80 21.61 -7.34
N SER A 140 -30.09 20.68 -7.96
CA SER A 140 -28.78 20.90 -8.57
C SER A 140 -28.80 20.57 -10.06
N GLU A 141 -27.83 21.16 -10.77
CA GLU A 141 -27.58 20.87 -12.18
C GLU A 141 -26.10 20.53 -12.31
N THR A 142 -25.79 19.35 -12.82
CA THR A 142 -24.42 18.90 -13.10
C THR A 142 -24.23 18.83 -14.60
N SER A 143 -23.19 19.48 -15.11
CA SER A 143 -22.82 19.44 -16.52
C SER A 143 -21.61 18.54 -16.72
N PHE A 144 -21.73 17.62 -17.65
CA PHE A 144 -20.67 16.68 -18.02
C PHE A 144 -20.21 16.94 -19.45
N ASP A 145 -18.91 16.80 -19.70
CA ASP A 145 -18.37 16.83 -21.06
C ASP A 145 -18.67 15.48 -21.74
N VAL A 146 -19.34 15.53 -22.89
CA VAL A 146 -19.64 14.33 -23.69
C VAL A 146 -18.49 14.10 -24.69
N PRO A 147 -17.85 12.92 -24.68
CA PRO A 147 -16.85 12.59 -25.68
C PRO A 147 -17.41 12.72 -27.09
N ILE A 148 -16.72 13.46 -27.97
CA ILE A 148 -17.15 13.63 -29.36
C ILE A 148 -17.26 12.27 -30.07
N SER A 149 -16.39 11.32 -29.71
CA SER A 149 -16.42 9.93 -30.22
C SER A 149 -17.77 9.26 -30.04
N SER A 150 -18.43 9.48 -28.89
CA SER A 150 -19.77 8.96 -28.53
C SER A 150 -20.91 9.58 -29.33
N ILE A 151 -20.63 10.64 -30.09
CA ILE A 151 -21.60 11.28 -30.98
C ILE A 151 -21.34 10.85 -32.43
N THR A 152 -20.07 10.65 -32.77
CA THR A 152 -19.62 10.39 -34.15
C THR A 152 -19.61 8.91 -34.55
N ASP A 153 -19.84 8.00 -33.62
CA ASP A 153 -19.78 6.55 -33.86
C ASP A 153 -21.04 6.01 -34.56
N ASP A 154 -22.21 6.15 -33.95
CA ASP A 154 -23.50 5.70 -34.47
C ASP A 154 -24.62 6.76 -34.33
N SER A 155 -24.26 7.96 -33.85
CA SER A 155 -25.13 9.11 -33.56
C SER A 155 -26.09 8.96 -32.39
N PHE A 156 -26.06 7.84 -31.66
CA PHE A 156 -26.79 7.65 -30.44
C PHE A 156 -25.86 7.78 -29.24
N ILE A 157 -26.25 8.65 -28.31
CA ILE A 157 -25.53 8.90 -27.08
C ILE A 157 -26.28 8.11 -25.99
N ASN A 158 -25.81 6.92 -25.66
CA ASN A 158 -26.48 6.04 -24.69
C ASN A 158 -26.03 6.41 -23.28
N THR A 159 -26.90 7.06 -22.52
CA THR A 159 -26.60 7.51 -21.16
C THR A 159 -27.08 6.51 -20.14
N PHE A 160 -26.26 6.24 -19.13
CA PHE A 160 -26.61 5.44 -17.98
C PHE A 160 -26.29 6.19 -16.68
N VAL A 161 -27.21 6.11 -15.72
CA VAL A 161 -26.98 6.55 -14.34
C VAL A 161 -26.93 5.33 -13.43
N ASP A 162 -25.96 5.33 -12.53
CA ASP A 162 -25.79 4.36 -11.46
C ASP A 162 -26.06 5.11 -10.15
N ILE A 163 -27.27 4.97 -9.59
CA ILE A 163 -27.68 5.70 -8.37
C ILE A 163 -27.47 4.77 -7.18
N ASN A 164 -26.60 5.16 -6.25
CA ASN A 164 -26.22 4.33 -5.12
C ASN A 164 -26.53 5.00 -3.78
N MET A 165 -27.56 4.51 -3.09
CA MET A 165 -28.01 5.02 -1.78
C MET A 165 -27.40 4.22 -0.63
N ASN A 166 -26.96 4.89 0.45
CA ASN A 166 -26.41 4.23 1.63
C ASN A 166 -27.48 3.90 2.69
N PHE A 167 -27.58 2.63 3.09
CA PHE A 167 -28.55 2.13 4.08
C PHE A 167 -27.94 1.76 5.43
N GLY A 168 -27.27 2.71 6.08
CA GLY A 168 -26.79 2.54 7.45
C GLY A 168 -27.94 2.47 8.49
N PRO A 169 -27.78 1.75 9.62
CA PRO A 169 -28.75 1.79 10.70
C PRO A 169 -28.80 3.19 11.35
N GLY A 170 -29.89 3.91 11.14
CA GLY A 170 -30.12 5.26 11.69
C GLY A 170 -30.22 6.36 10.63
N VAL A 171 -29.96 6.05 9.36
CA VAL A 171 -30.16 6.97 8.25
C VAL A 171 -31.63 6.88 7.81
N ASN A 172 -32.42 7.91 8.14
CA ASN A 172 -33.81 8.03 7.72
C ASN A 172 -33.93 9.25 6.80
N GLY A 173 -34.23 9.03 5.52
CA GLY A 173 -34.92 10.05 4.72
C GLY A 173 -34.26 10.57 3.46
N TRP A 174 -33.06 10.10 3.07
CA TRP A 174 -32.44 10.49 1.80
C TRP A 174 -33.18 9.91 0.63
N MET A 175 -33.49 10.77 -0.34
CA MET A 175 -34.20 10.37 -1.54
C MET A 175 -33.77 11.26 -2.68
N THR A 176 -33.30 10.67 -3.77
CA THR A 176 -32.88 11.41 -4.95
C THR A 176 -33.98 11.38 -6.01
N THR A 177 -34.07 12.41 -6.84
CA THR A 177 -34.84 12.33 -8.09
C THR A 177 -34.17 13.11 -9.22
N LEU A 178 -34.20 12.54 -10.42
CA LEU A 178 -33.79 13.24 -11.64
C LEU A 178 -35.02 13.85 -12.32
N ASP A 179 -34.96 15.13 -12.68
CA ASP A 179 -36.02 15.81 -13.43
C ASP A 179 -35.83 15.60 -14.93
N TYR A 180 -34.67 16.01 -15.47
CA TYR A 180 -34.35 15.85 -16.89
C TYR A 180 -32.85 15.72 -17.16
N SER A 181 -32.57 15.19 -18.35
CA SER A 181 -31.26 15.22 -18.99
C SER A 181 -31.34 16.11 -20.24
N LEU A 182 -30.38 17.00 -20.44
CA LEU A 182 -30.30 17.94 -21.55
C LEU A 182 -28.94 17.82 -22.25
N LEU A 183 -28.95 17.25 -23.46
CA LEU A 183 -27.80 17.27 -24.36
C LEU A 183 -27.76 18.62 -25.08
N THR A 184 -26.59 19.25 -25.10
CA THR A 184 -26.29 20.45 -25.87
C THR A 184 -25.06 20.22 -26.73
N ILE A 185 -25.20 20.29 -28.04
CA ILE A 185 -24.10 20.15 -29.00
C ILE A 185 -23.96 21.47 -29.75
N THR A 186 -22.79 22.11 -29.65
CA THR A 186 -22.44 23.21 -30.54
C THR A 186 -21.58 22.66 -31.66
N TYR A 187 -21.92 22.94 -32.91
CA TYR A 187 -21.19 22.46 -34.08
C TYR A 187 -21.04 23.55 -35.15
N MET A 188 -20.06 23.37 -36.04
CA MET A 188 -19.88 24.19 -37.24
C MET A 188 -19.92 23.32 -38.49
N GLU A 189 -20.21 23.93 -39.64
CA GLU A 189 -20.07 23.29 -40.95
C GLU A 189 -18.88 23.96 -41.68
N THR A 190 -17.67 23.37 -41.65
CA THR A 190 -16.45 24.03 -42.20
C THR A 190 -15.53 23.14 -43.04
N THR A 191 -14.52 23.77 -43.67
CA THR A 191 -13.31 23.15 -44.25
C THR A 191 -12.06 23.32 -43.36
N ASN A 192 -12.23 23.65 -42.07
CA ASN A 192 -11.15 23.86 -41.08
C ASN A 192 -10.77 22.51 -40.45
N SER A 193 -9.55 22.29 -39.95
CA SER A 193 -9.18 21.06 -39.23
C SER A 193 -8.72 21.39 -37.81
N PRO A 194 -9.12 20.61 -36.78
CA PRO A 194 -8.68 20.88 -35.41
C PRO A 194 -7.16 20.70 -35.25
N PRO A 195 -6.54 21.36 -34.27
CA PRO A 195 -5.16 21.10 -33.88
C PRO A 195 -4.91 19.64 -33.59
N PHE A 196 -3.65 19.21 -33.73
CA PHE A 196 -3.26 17.89 -33.27
C PHE A 196 -3.31 17.82 -31.74
N LYS A 197 -3.61 16.63 -31.19
CA LYS A 197 -3.51 16.35 -29.75
C LYS A 197 -2.10 16.73 -29.25
N PRO A 198 -1.96 17.52 -28.17
CA PRO A 198 -0.66 17.97 -27.68
C PRO A 198 0.20 16.81 -27.14
N GLU A 199 1.52 16.96 -27.21
CA GLU A 199 2.50 16.09 -26.55
C GLU A 199 3.00 16.79 -25.28
N LEU A 200 2.92 16.12 -24.12
CA LEU A 200 3.22 16.73 -22.82
C LEU A 200 4.53 16.18 -22.22
N SER A 201 5.21 17.01 -21.43
CA SER A 201 6.20 16.60 -20.44
C SER A 201 5.82 17.15 -19.07
N MET A 202 6.22 16.48 -17.99
CA MET A 202 5.92 16.91 -16.63
C MET A 202 7.20 17.17 -15.82
N SER A 203 7.14 18.07 -14.85
CA SER A 203 8.19 18.35 -13.87
C SER A 203 7.54 18.44 -12.48
N PRO A 204 8.05 17.75 -11.46
CA PRO A 204 9.08 16.71 -11.55
C PRO A 204 8.62 15.55 -12.45
N SER A 205 9.50 15.13 -13.36
CA SER A 205 9.33 13.92 -14.18
C SER A 205 9.75 12.64 -13.45
N SER A 206 10.50 12.82 -12.36
CA SER A 206 11.02 11.83 -11.42
C SER A 206 11.34 12.52 -10.09
N CYS A 207 11.46 11.76 -9.02
CA CYS A 207 11.47 12.23 -7.64
C CYS A 207 12.85 12.71 -7.15
N ASP A 208 13.56 13.45 -7.99
CA ASP A 208 14.91 13.96 -7.71
C ASP A 208 14.84 15.27 -6.88
N ALA A 209 13.84 15.39 -6.02
CA ALA A 209 13.51 16.62 -5.31
C ALA A 209 13.56 16.39 -3.79
N THR A 210 14.73 16.64 -3.20
CA THR A 210 14.93 16.79 -1.75
C THR A 210 14.14 17.96 -1.12
N THR A 211 13.18 18.54 -1.85
CA THR A 211 12.31 19.66 -1.48
C THR A 211 11.00 19.59 -2.27
N ALA A 212 9.86 19.85 -1.61
CA ALA A 212 8.55 19.96 -2.25
C ALA A 212 8.61 20.84 -3.51
N SER A 213 8.41 20.23 -4.68
CA SER A 213 8.54 20.88 -5.99
C SER A 213 7.17 21.11 -6.60
N ASP A 214 7.03 22.24 -7.31
CA ASP A 214 5.79 22.56 -8.03
C ASP A 214 5.55 21.50 -9.12
N LEU A 215 4.28 21.11 -9.32
CA LEU A 215 3.88 20.25 -10.42
C LEU A 215 3.68 21.14 -11.65
N VAL A 216 4.48 20.91 -12.69
CA VAL A 216 4.48 21.70 -13.92
C VAL A 216 4.26 20.78 -15.10
N VAL A 217 3.30 21.09 -15.96
CA VAL A 217 3.10 20.43 -17.27
C VAL A 217 3.60 21.35 -18.38
N SER A 218 4.35 20.83 -19.34
CA SER A 218 4.86 21.58 -20.47
C SER A 218 4.45 20.93 -21.77
N VAL A 219 3.97 21.72 -22.73
CA VAL A 219 3.67 21.23 -24.08
C VAL A 219 4.95 21.20 -24.92
N THR A 220 5.27 20.02 -25.46
CA THR A 220 6.51 19.75 -26.20
C THR A 220 6.29 19.52 -27.70
N GLY A 221 5.04 19.34 -28.13
CA GLY A 221 4.69 19.06 -29.52
C GLY A 221 3.18 18.85 -29.72
N PRO A 222 2.76 18.34 -30.89
CA PRO A 222 3.59 18.00 -32.06
C PRO A 222 3.98 19.24 -32.89
N THR A 223 4.93 19.08 -33.83
CA THR A 223 5.31 20.13 -34.79
C THR A 223 5.13 19.61 -36.23
N PRO A 224 4.25 20.22 -37.07
CA PRO A 224 3.40 21.37 -36.78
C PRO A 224 2.31 21.03 -35.75
N THR A 225 1.87 22.03 -34.98
CA THR A 225 0.82 21.89 -33.95
C THR A 225 -0.58 21.75 -34.55
N ASP A 226 -0.74 22.13 -35.82
CA ASP A 226 -2.03 22.22 -36.49
C ASP A 226 -1.92 21.77 -37.97
N PRO A 227 -2.91 21.02 -38.53
CA PRO A 227 -2.86 20.49 -39.89
C PRO A 227 -2.93 21.53 -41.01
N ASP A 228 -3.67 22.63 -40.82
CA ASP A 228 -3.84 23.69 -41.82
C ASP A 228 -3.06 24.98 -41.48
N GLY A 229 -2.38 24.97 -40.33
CA GLY A 229 -1.32 25.93 -39.98
C GLY A 229 -1.82 27.10 -39.14
N ASP A 230 -2.97 26.95 -38.49
CA ASP A 230 -3.53 27.94 -37.60
C ASP A 230 -2.70 28.14 -36.32
N THR A 231 -2.90 29.28 -35.66
CA THR A 231 -2.22 29.57 -34.38
C THR A 231 -2.92 28.82 -33.25
N VAL A 232 -2.16 28.11 -32.42
CA VAL A 232 -2.70 27.26 -31.34
C VAL A 232 -2.46 27.89 -29.96
N SER A 233 -3.43 27.76 -29.07
CA SER A 233 -3.38 28.06 -27.64
C SER A 233 -3.71 26.80 -26.83
N TYR A 234 -3.45 26.79 -25.51
CA TYR A 234 -3.68 25.62 -24.66
C TYR A 234 -4.57 25.97 -23.47
N LEU A 235 -5.56 25.11 -23.22
CA LEU A 235 -6.41 25.13 -22.03
C LEU A 235 -5.93 24.04 -21.07
N TYR A 236 -5.80 24.40 -19.80
CA TYR A 236 -5.37 23.51 -18.73
C TYR A 236 -6.52 23.31 -17.75
N ARG A 237 -6.69 22.06 -17.30
CA ARG A 237 -7.62 21.69 -16.24
C ARG A 237 -6.93 20.69 -15.33
N TRP A 238 -7.10 20.84 -14.02
CA TRP A 238 -6.43 20.01 -13.03
C TRP A 238 -7.43 19.19 -12.23
N PHE A 239 -6.99 18.00 -11.86
CA PHE A 239 -7.77 17.05 -11.08
C PHE A 239 -6.90 16.50 -9.95
N VAL A 240 -7.54 16.16 -8.85
CA VAL A 240 -6.88 15.58 -7.69
C VAL A 240 -7.73 14.46 -7.08
N ASP A 241 -7.08 13.38 -6.68
CA ASP A 241 -7.62 12.42 -5.74
C ASP A 241 -7.15 12.81 -4.33
N ILE A 242 -8.10 13.13 -3.44
CA ILE A 242 -7.83 13.50 -2.04
C ILE A 242 -8.07 12.31 -1.08
N GLY A 243 -8.06 11.08 -1.60
CA GLY A 243 -8.21 9.84 -0.84
C GLY A 243 -9.51 9.08 -1.10
N GLN A 244 -10.28 9.47 -2.12
CA GLN A 244 -11.51 8.80 -2.54
C GLN A 244 -11.30 7.69 -3.58
N GLY A 245 -10.06 7.52 -4.09
CA GLY A 245 -9.72 6.47 -5.06
C GLY A 245 -10.03 6.83 -6.52
N SER A 246 -10.34 8.11 -6.79
CA SER A 246 -10.58 8.64 -8.14
C SER A 246 -10.33 10.15 -8.17
N VAL A 247 -9.74 10.66 -9.25
CA VAL A 247 -9.48 12.10 -9.40
C VAL A 247 -10.78 12.85 -9.69
N VAL A 248 -11.02 13.96 -9.00
CA VAL A 248 -12.10 14.92 -9.29
C VAL A 248 -11.49 16.28 -9.62
N ASP A 249 -12.27 17.16 -10.23
CA ASP A 249 -11.85 18.53 -10.52
C ASP A 249 -11.34 19.22 -9.25
N ASP A 250 -10.24 19.97 -9.35
CA ASP A 250 -9.59 20.55 -8.18
C ASP A 250 -10.47 21.58 -7.46
N GLU A 251 -11.33 22.33 -8.17
CA GLU A 251 -12.35 23.19 -7.55
C GLU A 251 -13.34 22.37 -6.72
N VAL A 252 -13.76 21.22 -7.25
CA VAL A 252 -14.72 20.30 -6.61
C VAL A 252 -14.10 19.62 -5.40
N ALA A 253 -12.80 19.30 -5.45
CA ALA A 253 -12.02 18.83 -4.31
C ALA A 253 -11.80 19.91 -3.23
N GLY A 254 -12.33 21.13 -3.41
CA GLY A 254 -12.16 22.24 -2.49
C GLY A 254 -10.78 22.90 -2.55
N LYS A 255 -10.03 22.66 -3.63
CA LYS A 255 -8.72 23.30 -3.90
C LYS A 255 -8.90 24.55 -4.76
N THR A 256 -7.77 25.18 -5.09
CA THR A 256 -7.73 26.31 -6.03
C THR A 256 -8.01 25.78 -7.43
N ASP A 257 -8.90 26.43 -8.19
CA ASP A 257 -9.12 26.15 -9.61
C ASP A 257 -7.88 26.58 -10.43
N HIS A 258 -7.09 25.60 -10.87
CA HIS A 258 -5.90 25.87 -11.69
C HIS A 258 -6.25 25.86 -13.18
N GLN A 259 -6.05 27.02 -13.82
CA GLN A 259 -6.25 27.22 -15.26
C GLN A 259 -4.91 27.34 -16.04
N GLY A 260 -3.79 27.16 -15.33
CA GLY A 260 -2.43 27.30 -15.84
C GLY A 260 -1.69 25.96 -15.88
N ASP A 261 -0.42 26.04 -16.23
CA ASP A 261 0.45 24.88 -16.40
C ASP A 261 1.10 24.38 -15.10
N THR A 262 0.79 25.00 -13.96
CA THR A 262 1.51 24.80 -12.70
C THR A 262 0.55 24.68 -11.51
N VAL A 263 0.80 23.70 -10.65
CA VAL A 263 0.28 23.61 -9.27
C VAL A 263 1.46 23.79 -8.32
N LEU A 264 1.41 24.77 -7.43
CA LEU A 264 2.51 25.02 -6.52
C LEU A 264 2.61 23.92 -5.46
N SER A 265 3.81 23.61 -5.01
CA SER A 265 4.05 22.61 -3.97
C SER A 265 3.36 22.96 -2.64
N SER A 266 3.04 24.24 -2.41
CA SER A 266 2.23 24.69 -1.27
C SER A 266 0.75 24.32 -1.35
N GLN A 267 0.29 23.80 -2.49
CA GLN A 267 -1.13 23.45 -2.77
C GLN A 267 -1.34 21.92 -2.89
N THR A 268 -0.25 21.16 -2.96
CA THR A 268 -0.25 19.69 -2.98
C THR A 268 -0.13 19.13 -1.57
N VAL A 269 -0.78 17.99 -1.32
CA VAL A 269 -0.65 17.21 -0.09
C VAL A 269 -0.10 15.83 -0.43
N ASP A 270 0.64 15.24 0.50
CA ASP A 270 1.20 13.90 0.35
C ASP A 270 0.11 12.83 0.22
N GLY A 271 0.38 11.79 -0.57
CA GLY A 271 -0.59 10.74 -0.93
C GLY A 271 -1.63 11.15 -1.98
N GLU A 272 -1.71 12.43 -2.36
CA GLU A 272 -2.60 12.86 -3.44
C GLU A 272 -2.13 12.32 -4.80
N THR A 273 -3.09 12.05 -5.68
CA THR A 273 -2.82 11.80 -7.10
C THR A 273 -3.29 13.00 -7.90
N TRP A 274 -2.37 13.67 -8.58
CA TRP A 274 -2.68 14.84 -9.40
C TRP A 274 -2.69 14.50 -10.88
N ARG A 275 -3.61 15.08 -11.64
CA ARG A 275 -3.70 14.93 -13.09
C ARG A 275 -3.91 16.27 -13.74
N ALA A 276 -3.10 16.59 -14.75
CA ALA A 276 -3.33 17.69 -15.66
C ALA A 276 -3.99 17.17 -16.94
N GLN A 277 -5.00 17.89 -17.43
CA GLN A 277 -5.56 17.77 -18.76
C GLN A 277 -5.17 19.00 -19.57
N VAL A 278 -4.67 18.80 -20.78
CA VAL A 278 -4.29 19.87 -21.69
C VAL A 278 -4.99 19.69 -23.03
N THR A 279 -5.68 20.73 -23.48
CA THR A 279 -6.38 20.75 -24.78
C THR A 279 -5.82 21.86 -25.66
N ALA A 280 -5.45 21.55 -26.90
CA ALA A 280 -5.01 22.55 -27.87
C ALA A 280 -6.22 23.19 -28.58
N VAL A 281 -6.23 24.50 -28.77
CA VAL A 281 -7.33 25.25 -29.42
C VAL A 281 -6.76 26.19 -30.49
N ASP A 282 -7.24 26.08 -31.72
CA ASP A 282 -6.83 26.94 -32.82
C ASP A 282 -7.43 28.36 -32.72
N SER A 283 -6.99 29.26 -33.61
CA SER A 283 -7.50 30.62 -33.68
C SER A 283 -8.95 30.75 -34.16
N ASN A 284 -9.55 29.66 -34.66
CA ASN A 284 -10.92 29.56 -35.13
C ASN A 284 -11.86 28.89 -34.12
N GLY A 285 -11.34 28.44 -32.97
CA GLY A 285 -12.08 27.83 -31.87
C GLY A 285 -12.21 26.31 -31.93
N LEU A 286 -11.57 25.61 -32.88
CA LEU A 286 -11.55 24.15 -32.87
C LEU A 286 -10.56 23.64 -31.82
N ALA A 287 -10.98 22.65 -31.05
CA ALA A 287 -10.16 21.98 -30.06
C ALA A 287 -9.65 20.62 -30.55
N SER A 288 -8.45 20.25 -30.13
CA SER A 288 -7.93 18.88 -30.24
C SER A 288 -8.63 17.95 -29.27
N ASP A 289 -8.38 16.65 -29.40
CA ASP A 289 -8.55 15.73 -28.27
C ASP A 289 -7.65 16.18 -27.10
N PRO A 290 -8.09 15.99 -25.83
CA PRO A 290 -7.27 16.29 -24.67
C PRO A 290 -6.11 15.29 -24.49
N GLU A 291 -5.00 15.76 -23.93
CA GLU A 291 -3.91 14.92 -23.43
C GLU A 291 -3.81 15.02 -21.92
N PHE A 292 -3.39 13.92 -21.26
CA PHE A 292 -3.32 13.85 -19.81
C PHE A 292 -1.91 13.51 -19.32
N SER A 293 -1.49 14.18 -18.25
CA SER A 293 -0.31 13.82 -17.45
C SER A 293 -0.75 13.56 -16.02
N THR A 294 -0.42 12.39 -15.47
CA THR A 294 -0.82 12.00 -14.11
C THR A 294 0.43 11.78 -13.24
N TRP A 295 0.50 12.51 -12.13
CA TRP A 295 1.35 12.19 -10.99
C TRP A 295 0.56 11.22 -10.12
N ILE A 296 0.68 9.93 -10.44
CA ILE A 296 0.13 8.84 -9.63
C ILE A 296 0.83 8.90 -8.30
N SER A 297 0.05 8.90 -7.20
CA SER A 297 0.45 8.76 -5.79
C SER A 297 1.96 8.77 -5.70
N ILE A 298 2.56 9.93 -5.40
CA ILE A 298 3.99 10.31 -5.45
C ILE A 298 4.97 9.16 -5.06
N SER A 299 4.94 8.07 -5.83
CA SER A 299 5.43 6.72 -5.53
C SER A 299 6.76 6.64 -6.20
N THR A 300 7.68 6.95 -5.33
CA THR A 300 9.05 7.21 -5.59
C THR A 300 9.77 5.90 -5.24
N ASP A 301 10.79 5.50 -5.99
CA ASP A 301 11.87 4.64 -5.50
C ASP A 301 13.02 5.63 -5.35
N CYS A 302 13.07 6.25 -4.16
CA CYS A 302 13.80 7.50 -3.91
C CYS A 302 15.31 7.27 -4.02
N ASP A 303 15.77 6.08 -3.64
CA ASP A 303 17.17 5.71 -3.59
C ASP A 303 17.62 4.81 -4.77
N GLY A 304 16.67 4.31 -5.57
CA GLY A 304 16.93 3.56 -6.79
C GLY A 304 17.41 2.14 -6.53
N ASP A 305 17.02 1.56 -5.40
CA ASP A 305 17.41 0.21 -4.98
C ASP A 305 16.56 -0.90 -5.63
N GLY A 306 15.44 -0.51 -6.27
CA GLY A 306 14.53 -1.39 -6.97
C GLY A 306 13.27 -1.76 -6.20
N VAL A 307 13.00 -1.13 -5.05
CA VAL A 307 11.77 -1.25 -4.25
C VAL A 307 11.04 0.09 -4.21
N ASP A 308 9.73 0.09 -4.47
CA ASP A 308 8.94 1.34 -4.39
C ASP A 308 8.85 1.80 -2.91
N ASP A 309 8.97 3.10 -2.62
CA ASP A 309 8.98 3.70 -1.27
C ASP A 309 7.82 3.24 -0.38
N ILE A 310 6.65 2.94 -0.96
CA ILE A 310 5.47 2.46 -0.20
C ILE A 310 5.62 1.03 0.34
N TYR A 311 6.59 0.29 -0.22
CA TYR A 311 6.97 -1.06 0.15
C TYR A 311 8.40 -1.14 0.71
N ASP A 312 9.10 -0.01 0.75
CA ASP A 312 10.45 0.14 1.27
C ASP A 312 10.41 0.68 2.71
N ASP A 313 11.04 -0.03 3.65
CA ASP A 313 11.20 0.43 5.03
C ASP A 313 12.28 1.54 5.17
N TYR A 314 13.08 1.74 4.13
CA TYR A 314 14.29 2.56 4.01
C TYR A 314 14.34 3.35 2.69
N PRO A 315 13.28 4.08 2.28
CA PRO A 315 13.16 4.69 0.95
C PRO A 315 14.28 5.65 0.53
N GLU A 316 15.15 6.10 1.43
CA GLU A 316 16.26 7.03 1.13
C GLU A 316 17.66 6.37 1.25
N ASP A 317 17.75 5.04 1.45
CA ASP A 317 19.00 4.31 1.68
C ASP A 317 19.14 3.10 0.74
N PRO A 318 19.90 3.22 -0.37
CA PRO A 318 19.93 2.20 -1.41
C PRO A 318 20.67 0.90 -1.02
N GLU A 319 21.16 0.81 0.22
CA GLU A 319 21.76 -0.40 0.76
C GLU A 319 20.78 -1.21 1.65
N ARG A 320 19.60 -0.69 1.97
CA ARG A 320 18.60 -1.28 2.87
C ARG A 320 17.21 -1.11 2.26
N ALA A 321 16.37 -2.13 2.39
CA ALA A 321 14.99 -2.12 1.86
C ALA A 321 13.96 -2.65 2.86
N PHE A 322 14.32 -3.69 3.66
CA PHE A 322 13.34 -4.40 4.47
C PHE A 322 13.81 -4.67 5.90
N ASN A 323 12.93 -4.37 6.86
CA ASN A 323 12.99 -4.84 8.22
C ASN A 323 12.42 -6.26 8.32
N ASN A 324 13.13 -7.13 9.03
CA ASN A 324 12.72 -8.51 9.28
C ASN A 324 12.86 -8.81 10.77
N TYR A 325 11.84 -8.45 11.53
CA TYR A 325 11.81 -8.65 12.99
C TYR A 325 11.66 -10.13 13.35
N TYR A 326 12.59 -10.62 14.15
CA TYR A 326 12.45 -11.89 14.85
C TYR A 326 11.53 -11.71 16.07
N PRO A 327 10.66 -12.68 16.41
CA PRO A 327 9.83 -12.59 17.61
C PRO A 327 10.65 -12.32 18.87
N GLU A 328 10.05 -11.60 19.83
CA GLU A 328 10.66 -11.43 21.15
C GLU A 328 11.01 -12.79 21.77
N GLY A 329 12.23 -12.89 22.30
CA GLY A 329 12.72 -14.10 22.95
C GLY A 329 13.55 -13.81 24.20
N THR A 330 13.69 -14.84 25.04
CA THR A 330 14.59 -14.86 26.18
C THR A 330 15.66 -15.92 25.94
N LEU A 331 16.92 -15.50 25.96
CA LEU A 331 18.07 -16.39 26.14
C LEU A 331 18.33 -16.58 27.63
N ALA A 332 18.42 -17.83 28.06
CA ALA A 332 18.64 -18.21 29.45
C ALA A 332 19.75 -19.26 29.52
N TYR A 333 20.77 -19.01 30.33
CA TYR A 333 21.98 -19.84 30.39
C TYR A 333 22.18 -20.42 31.79
N GLU A 334 22.86 -21.56 31.82
CA GLU A 334 23.61 -22.13 32.94
C GLU A 334 25.12 -21.87 32.70
N ASP A 335 25.93 -21.72 33.76
CA ASP A 335 27.35 -21.34 33.66
C ASP A 335 28.37 -22.45 33.99
N LEU A 336 27.88 -23.62 34.41
CA LEU A 336 28.72 -24.69 34.93
C LEU A 336 29.22 -25.70 33.89
N TRP A 337 28.90 -25.51 32.60
CA TRP A 337 29.38 -26.39 31.53
C TRP A 337 30.91 -26.61 31.62
N PRO A 338 31.39 -27.86 31.52
CA PRO A 338 30.70 -29.05 31.05
C PRO A 338 29.99 -29.89 32.12
N ASP A 339 29.97 -29.45 33.38
CA ASP A 339 29.27 -30.14 34.46
C ASP A 339 27.83 -29.62 34.59
N LYS A 340 26.93 -30.45 35.11
CA LYS A 340 25.55 -30.02 35.43
C LYS A 340 25.52 -29.09 36.65
N GLY A 341 24.63 -28.09 36.57
CA GLY A 341 24.23 -27.25 37.69
C GLY A 341 22.92 -27.70 38.34
N ASP A 342 22.19 -26.71 38.85
CA ASP A 342 20.86 -26.86 39.46
C ASP A 342 19.71 -26.65 38.48
N TYR A 343 20.00 -26.29 37.21
CA TYR A 343 19.03 -26.20 36.13
C TYR A 343 17.93 -25.17 36.39
N ASP A 344 18.24 -24.07 37.06
CA ASP A 344 17.33 -22.95 37.24
C ASP A 344 17.33 -21.98 36.04
N PHE A 345 18.28 -22.12 35.11
CA PHE A 345 18.50 -21.33 33.90
C PHE A 345 18.48 -19.82 34.14
N ASN A 346 19.04 -19.38 35.26
CA ASN A 346 19.07 -17.96 35.61
C ASN A 346 20.48 -17.36 35.74
N ASP A 347 21.54 -18.14 35.45
CA ASP A 347 22.94 -17.72 35.56
C ASP A 347 23.24 -16.48 34.69
N PHE A 348 22.63 -16.42 33.51
CA PHE A 348 22.47 -15.20 32.73
C PHE A 348 21.16 -15.25 31.93
N VAL A 349 20.34 -14.20 32.06
CA VAL A 349 19.06 -14.07 31.34
C VAL A 349 19.05 -12.78 30.54
N LEU A 350 18.83 -12.90 29.24
CA LEU A 350 18.73 -11.79 28.30
C LEU A 350 17.40 -11.86 27.53
N ARG A 351 16.59 -10.81 27.62
CA ARG A 351 15.46 -10.60 26.70
C ARG A 351 15.96 -9.87 25.47
N HIS A 352 15.48 -10.27 24.30
CA HIS A 352 15.90 -9.68 23.03
C HIS A 352 14.78 -9.68 21.99
N THR A 353 14.86 -8.73 21.08
CA THR A 353 14.20 -8.72 19.78
C THR A 353 15.27 -8.39 18.76
N PHE A 354 15.49 -9.29 17.80
CA PHE A 354 16.42 -9.04 16.70
C PHE A 354 15.67 -8.49 15.50
N ASN A 355 16.32 -7.60 14.76
CA ASN A 355 15.90 -7.20 13.44
C ASN A 355 17.02 -7.52 12.45
N LYS A 356 16.67 -8.21 11.38
CA LYS A 356 17.52 -8.41 10.22
C LYS A 356 17.12 -7.36 9.19
N ILE A 357 18.03 -6.47 8.84
CA ILE A 357 17.80 -5.44 7.83
C ILE A 357 18.45 -5.92 6.53
N THR A 358 17.66 -6.05 5.48
CA THR A 358 18.12 -6.55 4.18
C THR A 358 18.05 -5.48 3.10
N ASN A 359 18.93 -5.57 2.11
CA ASN A 359 18.79 -4.84 0.85
C ASN A 359 17.63 -5.38 -0.01
N ALA A 360 17.35 -4.75 -1.15
CA ALA A 360 16.34 -5.19 -2.12
C ALA A 360 16.46 -6.67 -2.56
N ASP A 361 17.68 -7.22 -2.61
CA ASP A 361 17.92 -8.63 -2.95
C ASP A 361 17.60 -9.62 -1.81
N GLY A 362 17.23 -9.13 -0.62
CA GLY A 362 16.99 -9.94 0.58
C GLY A 362 18.25 -10.41 1.29
N ASN A 363 19.43 -9.85 0.97
CA ASN A 363 20.69 -10.10 1.66
C ASN A 363 20.85 -9.16 2.85
N ILE A 364 21.39 -9.66 3.95
CA ILE A 364 21.49 -8.98 5.24
C ILE A 364 22.58 -7.91 5.16
N LYS A 365 22.18 -6.63 5.19
CA LYS A 365 23.08 -5.48 5.26
C LYS A 365 23.40 -5.11 6.71
N GLU A 366 22.43 -5.29 7.61
CA GLU A 366 22.60 -4.94 9.03
C GLU A 366 21.81 -5.88 9.94
N ILE A 367 22.35 -6.09 11.14
CA ILE A 367 21.68 -6.78 12.24
C ILE A 367 21.54 -5.80 13.37
N GLU A 368 20.33 -5.71 13.92
CA GLU A 368 20.07 -5.00 15.16
C GLU A 368 19.50 -5.95 16.20
N MET A 369 19.78 -5.65 17.47
CA MET A 369 19.13 -6.26 18.61
C MET A 369 18.79 -5.19 19.62
N VAL A 370 17.56 -5.22 20.11
CA VAL A 370 17.13 -4.43 21.27
C VAL A 370 16.63 -5.37 22.34
N GLY A 371 16.96 -5.10 23.59
CA GLY A 371 16.69 -6.04 24.67
C GLY A 371 17.08 -5.52 26.04
N SER A 372 17.09 -6.43 27.01
CA SER A 372 17.54 -6.14 28.37
C SER A 372 18.20 -7.34 29.01
N ALA A 373 19.31 -7.10 29.71
CA ALA A 373 19.87 -8.04 30.67
C ALA A 373 18.97 -8.06 31.92
N VAL A 374 18.46 -9.23 32.27
CA VAL A 374 17.37 -9.43 33.24
C VAL A 374 17.90 -9.94 34.57
N ALA A 375 18.77 -10.95 34.54
CA ALA A 375 19.23 -11.66 35.74
C ALA A 375 20.64 -12.23 35.60
N ARG A 376 21.28 -12.43 36.76
CA ARG A 376 22.58 -13.10 36.94
C ARG A 376 22.57 -13.91 38.24
N GLY A 377 22.30 -15.22 38.14
CA GLY A 377 22.47 -16.23 39.21
C GLY A 377 23.89 -16.79 39.34
N ALA A 378 24.77 -16.42 38.42
CA ALA A 378 26.13 -16.95 38.36
C ALA A 378 27.07 -16.40 39.45
N SER A 379 27.88 -17.27 40.06
CA SER A 379 29.06 -16.85 40.85
C SER A 379 30.31 -16.66 39.98
N TYR A 380 30.36 -17.24 38.77
CA TYR A 380 31.49 -17.05 37.86
C TYR A 380 31.28 -15.85 36.95
N ALA A 381 32.36 -15.11 36.69
CA ALA A 381 32.34 -14.01 35.75
C ALA A 381 32.21 -14.55 34.34
N ASN A 382 31.07 -14.24 33.71
CA ASN A 382 30.72 -14.64 32.35
C ASN A 382 30.64 -13.39 31.47
N ALA A 383 31.02 -13.53 30.21
CA ALA A 383 30.82 -12.57 29.15
C ALA A 383 29.68 -13.07 28.23
N PHE A 384 29.08 -12.17 27.45
CA PHE A 384 28.07 -12.51 26.44
C PHE A 384 28.53 -12.05 25.06
N ALA A 385 28.44 -12.95 24.09
CA ALA A 385 28.88 -12.73 22.72
C ALA A 385 27.94 -13.39 21.70
N ILE A 386 28.05 -12.94 20.46
CA ILE A 386 27.34 -13.50 19.32
C ILE A 386 28.37 -13.88 18.25
N SER A 387 28.37 -15.15 17.84
CA SER A 387 29.05 -15.62 16.64
C SER A 387 28.12 -15.48 15.43
N LEU A 388 28.66 -14.89 14.37
CA LEU A 388 28.02 -14.65 13.09
C LEU A 388 28.74 -15.51 12.03
N PRO A 389 28.26 -16.74 11.76
CA PRO A 389 28.90 -17.64 10.81
C PRO A 389 28.72 -17.16 9.36
N GLY A 390 29.60 -17.60 8.46
CA GLY A 390 29.49 -17.30 7.02
C GLY A 390 29.94 -15.90 6.61
N THR A 391 30.53 -15.14 7.53
CA THR A 391 31.11 -13.81 7.30
C THR A 391 32.39 -13.66 8.12
N GLU A 392 33.38 -12.94 7.60
CA GLU A 392 34.64 -12.69 8.31
C GLU A 392 34.52 -11.40 9.14
N GLY A 393 35.31 -11.29 10.22
CA GLY A 393 35.40 -10.04 10.99
C GLY A 393 35.75 -8.82 10.12
N SER A 394 36.51 -8.99 9.04
CA SER A 394 36.84 -7.90 8.10
C SER A 394 35.66 -7.41 7.26
N ASN A 395 34.54 -8.14 7.21
CA ASN A 395 33.32 -7.73 6.53
C ASN A 395 32.39 -6.89 7.44
N ILE A 396 32.75 -6.68 8.71
CA ILE A 396 32.03 -5.75 9.60
C ILE A 396 32.53 -4.34 9.29
N GLU A 397 31.66 -3.53 8.68
CA GLU A 397 31.93 -2.13 8.38
C GLU A 397 31.93 -1.28 9.65
N SER A 398 30.91 -1.49 10.49
CA SER A 398 30.79 -0.86 11.79
C SER A 398 29.94 -1.71 12.72
N SER A 399 30.17 -1.58 14.02
CA SER A 399 29.33 -2.21 15.03
C SER A 399 29.40 -1.42 16.34
N SER A 400 28.31 -1.42 17.09
CA SER A 400 28.26 -0.80 18.41
C SER A 400 27.36 -1.58 19.36
N VAL A 401 27.56 -1.33 20.65
CA VAL A 401 26.65 -1.76 21.71
C VAL A 401 26.33 -0.56 22.59
N THR A 402 25.08 -0.46 23.03
CA THR A 402 24.62 0.51 24.01
C THR A 402 24.11 -0.24 25.23
N ILE A 403 24.73 0.00 26.38
CA ILE A 403 24.35 -0.61 27.66
C ILE A 403 23.91 0.52 28.60
N ASP A 404 22.67 0.47 29.09
CA ASP A 404 22.09 1.50 29.96
C ASP A 404 22.28 2.94 29.41
N GLY A 405 22.05 3.10 28.11
CA GLY A 405 22.21 4.38 27.40
C GLY A 405 23.67 4.80 27.13
N SER A 406 24.66 4.00 27.53
CA SER A 406 26.07 4.24 27.25
C SER A 406 26.53 3.46 26.02
N ALA A 407 26.78 4.16 24.92
CA ALA A 407 27.23 3.57 23.65
C ALA A 407 28.75 3.38 23.59
N SER A 408 29.19 2.23 23.06
CA SER A 408 30.58 1.92 22.73
C SER A 408 30.67 1.26 21.34
N ALA A 409 31.72 1.58 20.60
CA ALA A 409 32.03 0.87 19.36
C ALA A 409 32.57 -0.53 19.67
N LEU A 410 32.16 -1.52 18.88
CA LEU A 410 32.67 -2.88 18.96
C LEU A 410 33.60 -3.17 17.79
N THR A 411 34.60 -4.01 18.05
CA THR A 411 35.45 -4.61 17.03
C THR A 411 35.30 -6.12 17.08
N PRO A 412 35.20 -6.81 15.94
CA PRO A 412 35.18 -8.28 15.91
C PRO A 412 36.39 -8.86 16.65
N GLU A 413 36.15 -9.89 17.44
CA GLU A 413 37.22 -10.60 18.15
C GLU A 413 38.18 -11.22 17.13
N ALA A 414 39.48 -11.09 17.38
CA ALA A 414 40.50 -11.69 16.52
C ALA A 414 40.68 -13.18 16.83
N GLY A 415 41.07 -13.97 15.82
CA GLY A 415 41.37 -15.39 15.98
C GLY A 415 40.32 -16.34 15.40
N HIS A 416 39.29 -15.79 14.78
CA HIS A 416 38.21 -16.53 14.10
C HIS A 416 38.36 -16.51 12.58
N THR A 417 37.93 -17.58 11.92
CA THR A 417 37.97 -17.78 10.47
C THR A 417 36.62 -18.33 9.99
N GLY A 418 36.01 -17.68 9.00
CA GLY A 418 34.69 -18.06 8.50
C GLY A 418 33.53 -17.67 9.41
N GLU A 419 33.81 -16.94 10.49
CA GLU A 419 32.84 -16.31 11.38
C GLU A 419 33.35 -14.96 11.91
N ALA A 420 32.42 -14.06 12.25
CA ALA A 420 32.70 -12.85 12.99
C ALA A 420 32.11 -12.97 14.40
N VAL A 421 32.94 -12.80 15.43
CA VAL A 421 32.48 -12.88 16.83
C VAL A 421 32.44 -11.48 17.43
N MET A 422 31.27 -11.08 17.92
CA MET A 422 31.03 -9.80 18.57
C MET A 422 30.81 -10.02 20.06
N VAL A 423 31.71 -9.50 20.90
CA VAL A 423 31.54 -9.51 22.36
C VAL A 423 30.71 -8.30 22.76
N LEU A 424 29.48 -8.53 23.22
CA LEU A 424 28.53 -7.46 23.55
C LEU A 424 28.66 -7.03 25.01
N ILE A 425 28.91 -7.99 25.91
CA ILE A 425 29.14 -7.73 27.33
C ILE A 425 30.43 -8.43 27.72
N ASP A 426 31.48 -7.67 28.04
CA ASP A 426 32.78 -8.21 28.46
C ASP A 426 32.70 -8.97 29.79
N ASN A 427 31.82 -8.54 30.68
CA ASN A 427 31.60 -9.16 31.98
C ASN A 427 30.21 -8.80 32.53
N VAL A 428 29.35 -9.80 32.70
CA VAL A 428 27.97 -9.64 33.18
C VAL A 428 27.93 -9.06 34.60
N PHE A 429 28.98 -9.24 35.43
CA PHE A 429 29.03 -8.58 36.75
C PHE A 429 29.08 -7.05 36.68
N ASP A 430 29.64 -6.48 35.61
CA ASP A 430 29.74 -5.04 35.46
C ASP A 430 28.40 -4.42 35.02
N VAL A 431 27.55 -5.23 34.37
CA VAL A 431 26.20 -4.86 33.93
C VAL A 431 25.15 -5.16 35.01
N LEU A 432 25.23 -6.32 35.66
CA LEU A 432 24.32 -6.82 36.69
C LEU A 432 25.06 -7.04 38.02
N PRO A 433 25.52 -5.97 38.68
CA PRO A 433 26.36 -6.05 39.87
C PRO A 433 25.59 -6.54 41.10
N SER A 434 26.28 -7.26 41.99
CA SER A 434 25.73 -7.58 43.31
C SER A 434 25.37 -6.32 44.10
N GLY A 435 24.26 -6.38 44.83
CA GLY A 435 23.76 -5.29 45.66
C GLY A 435 23.47 -5.76 47.08
N ALA A 436 22.23 -5.59 47.53
CA ALA A 436 21.75 -6.16 48.79
C ALA A 436 21.68 -7.70 48.75
N PHE A 437 21.60 -8.25 47.54
CA PHE A 437 21.60 -9.67 47.22
C PHE A 437 22.93 -10.06 46.56
N LEU A 438 23.32 -11.33 46.68
CA LEU A 438 24.56 -11.86 46.10
C LEU A 438 24.45 -11.91 44.57
N TYR A 439 23.28 -12.32 44.10
CA TYR A 439 22.91 -12.42 42.70
C TYR A 439 22.01 -11.27 42.29
N TYR A 440 21.68 -11.21 41.00
CA TYR A 440 20.85 -10.14 40.43
C TYR A 440 19.54 -10.71 39.91
N ASN A 441 18.42 -10.30 40.52
CA ASN A 441 17.06 -10.72 40.17
C ASN A 441 16.79 -12.23 40.22
N THR A 442 17.57 -13.03 40.95
CA THR A 442 17.31 -14.48 41.11
C THR A 442 16.86 -14.85 42.53
N GLN A 443 16.99 -13.94 43.49
CA GLN A 443 16.71 -14.21 44.90
C GLN A 443 15.37 -13.59 45.34
N ASN A 444 14.65 -14.26 46.24
CA ASN A 444 13.36 -13.76 46.73
C ASN A 444 13.50 -12.39 47.40
N GLY A 445 12.73 -11.42 46.91
CA GLY A 445 12.75 -10.03 47.36
C GLY A 445 13.77 -9.14 46.66
N ASP A 446 14.59 -9.69 45.75
CA ASP A 446 15.40 -8.88 44.83
C ASP A 446 14.52 -8.35 43.69
N ASP A 447 14.56 -7.04 43.50
CA ASP A 447 13.77 -6.30 42.51
C ASP A 447 14.61 -5.16 41.96
N SER A 448 15.69 -5.54 41.29
CA SER A 448 16.62 -4.63 40.64
C SER A 448 16.17 -4.35 39.20
N PRO A 449 16.42 -3.14 38.65
CA PRO A 449 15.95 -2.76 37.33
C PRO A 449 16.55 -3.64 36.23
N PHE A 450 15.84 -3.83 35.12
CA PHE A 450 16.46 -4.42 33.94
C PHE A 450 17.39 -3.43 33.28
N ILE A 451 18.51 -3.91 32.77
CA ILE A 451 19.50 -3.07 32.10
C ILE A 451 19.30 -3.18 30.60
N SER A 452 19.00 -2.06 29.94
CA SER A 452 18.78 -2.04 28.50
C SER A 452 20.07 -2.35 27.75
N LEU A 453 19.93 -3.13 26.68
CA LEU A 453 21.00 -3.54 25.78
C LEU A 453 20.51 -3.33 24.34
N ALA A 454 21.28 -2.58 23.56
CA ALA A 454 21.08 -2.46 22.12
C ALA A 454 22.39 -2.78 21.40
N PHE A 455 22.34 -3.53 20.32
CA PHE A 455 23.49 -3.92 19.51
C PHE A 455 23.17 -3.70 18.04
N ASN A 456 24.14 -3.22 17.27
CA ASN A 456 24.06 -3.21 15.83
C ASN A 456 25.37 -3.67 15.18
N ALA A 457 25.27 -4.30 14.01
CA ALA A 457 26.41 -4.63 13.16
C ALA A 457 26.05 -4.44 11.68
N VAL A 458 26.79 -3.58 11.00
CA VAL A 458 26.65 -3.27 9.57
C VAL A 458 27.72 -4.02 8.78
N PHE A 459 27.31 -4.69 7.71
CA PHE A 459 28.20 -5.40 6.81
C PHE A 459 28.68 -4.52 5.65
N THR A 460 29.96 -4.60 5.32
CA THR A 460 30.51 -3.95 4.11
C THR A 460 29.93 -4.59 2.85
N THR A 461 29.85 -5.93 2.81
CA THR A 461 29.16 -6.68 1.76
C THR A 461 28.00 -7.45 2.39
N PRO A 462 26.75 -7.24 1.93
CA PRO A 462 25.59 -7.96 2.46
C PRO A 462 25.76 -9.47 2.46
N VAL A 463 25.31 -10.13 3.53
CA VAL A 463 25.48 -11.57 3.75
C VAL A 463 24.15 -12.29 3.52
N THR A 464 24.17 -13.45 2.87
CA THR A 464 22.91 -14.19 2.63
C THR A 464 22.36 -14.78 3.93
N VAL A 465 21.03 -14.85 4.05
CA VAL A 465 20.36 -15.49 5.21
C VAL A 465 20.81 -16.94 5.39
N ALA A 466 21.02 -17.67 4.30
CA ALA A 466 21.46 -19.06 4.35
C ALA A 466 22.89 -19.23 4.90
N ALA A 467 23.76 -18.24 4.72
CA ALA A 467 25.12 -18.27 5.25
C ALA A 467 25.17 -17.89 6.73
N LEU A 468 24.41 -16.86 7.13
CA LEU A 468 24.42 -16.33 8.49
C LEU A 468 23.53 -17.13 9.46
N GLY A 469 22.42 -17.68 8.96
CA GLY A 469 21.36 -18.30 9.77
C GLY A 469 20.39 -17.28 10.35
N ASP A 470 19.46 -17.78 11.17
CA ASP A 470 18.41 -16.98 11.81
C ASP A 470 18.81 -16.50 13.21
N ALA A 471 18.22 -15.38 13.64
CA ALA A 471 18.29 -14.92 15.02
C ALA A 471 17.81 -16.01 16.01
N PRO A 472 18.40 -16.12 17.22
CA PRO A 472 19.44 -15.27 17.81
C PRO A 472 20.87 -15.64 17.36
N TYR A 473 21.04 -16.16 16.14
CA TYR A 473 22.31 -16.56 15.54
C TYR A 473 23.02 -17.61 16.40
N ASN A 474 24.34 -17.49 16.58
CA ASN A 474 25.08 -18.30 17.53
C ASN A 474 25.46 -17.45 18.76
N ALA A 475 24.45 -17.06 19.54
CA ALA A 475 24.64 -16.38 20.82
C ALA A 475 25.16 -17.36 21.89
N PHE A 476 26.09 -16.90 22.72
CA PHE A 476 26.73 -17.71 23.75
C PHE A 476 27.25 -16.88 24.91
N ILE A 477 27.48 -17.53 26.05
CA ILE A 477 28.29 -16.99 27.13
C ILE A 477 29.64 -17.69 27.20
N TYR A 478 30.65 -17.02 27.75
CA TYR A 478 31.92 -17.67 28.06
C TYR A 478 32.50 -17.16 29.38
N ARG A 479 33.33 -17.99 30.01
CA ARG A 479 33.94 -17.63 31.29
C ARG A 479 35.07 -16.61 31.08
N VAL A 480 34.98 -15.44 31.71
CA VAL A 480 35.95 -14.32 31.53
C VAL A 480 37.39 -14.76 31.80
N GLY A 481 37.60 -15.55 32.86
CA GLY A 481 38.92 -16.07 33.23
C GLY A 481 39.41 -17.24 32.36
N GLU A 482 38.56 -17.81 31.52
CA GLU A 482 38.83 -18.98 30.69
C GLU A 482 38.11 -18.81 29.33
N ARG A 483 38.59 -17.90 28.48
CA ARG A 483 37.92 -17.52 27.22
C ARG A 483 37.40 -18.72 26.41
N GLY A 484 38.16 -19.80 26.28
CA GLY A 484 37.74 -20.99 25.52
C GLY A 484 36.69 -21.87 26.19
N ARG A 485 36.21 -21.56 27.40
CA ARG A 485 35.06 -22.24 28.01
C ARG A 485 33.79 -21.49 27.61
N GLU A 486 33.23 -21.89 26.48
CA GLU A 486 32.04 -21.31 25.87
C GLU A 486 30.82 -22.20 26.11
N ILE A 487 29.65 -21.58 26.24
CA ILE A 487 28.37 -22.25 26.49
C ILE A 487 27.36 -21.70 25.49
N HIS A 488 26.99 -22.54 24.54
CA HIS A 488 26.08 -22.19 23.46
C HIS A 488 24.72 -22.88 23.63
N LEU A 489 23.75 -22.46 22.83
CA LEU A 489 22.54 -23.24 22.60
C LEU A 489 22.88 -24.64 22.08
N MET A 490 22.02 -25.61 22.41
CA MET A 490 22.16 -27.00 21.97
C MET A 490 22.39 -27.10 20.47
N ASP A 491 23.35 -27.95 20.09
CA ASP A 491 23.79 -28.23 18.71
C ASP A 491 24.32 -27.02 17.92
N LYS A 492 24.53 -25.86 18.56
CA LYS A 492 25.33 -24.80 17.96
C LYS A 492 26.82 -25.15 18.02
N THR A 493 27.55 -24.75 16.98
CA THR A 493 28.98 -25.01 16.88
C THR A 493 29.77 -24.12 17.85
N PRO A 494 30.77 -24.66 18.58
CA PRO A 494 31.78 -23.85 19.26
C PRO A 494 32.47 -22.88 18.30
N THR A 495 32.96 -21.74 18.81
CA THR A 495 33.79 -20.82 17.99
C THR A 495 35.21 -21.36 17.82
N ASP A 496 36.00 -20.75 16.93
CA ASP A 496 37.42 -21.09 16.74
C ASP A 496 38.28 -20.95 18.01
N LEU A 497 37.85 -20.13 18.98
CA LEU A 497 38.56 -19.95 20.25
C LEU A 497 38.06 -20.89 21.37
N ALA A 498 37.05 -21.72 21.10
CA ALA A 498 36.60 -22.73 22.03
C ALA A 498 37.71 -23.73 22.37
N ASN A 499 37.80 -24.11 23.64
CA ASN A 499 38.65 -25.20 24.08
C ASN A 499 37.94 -26.53 23.82
N LEU A 500 38.13 -27.07 22.61
CA LEU A 500 37.52 -28.33 22.18
C LEU A 500 37.90 -29.54 23.05
N ALA A 501 38.91 -29.44 23.92
CA ALA A 501 39.25 -30.50 24.88
C ALA A 501 38.26 -30.62 26.05
N LEU A 502 37.35 -29.65 26.23
CA LEU A 502 36.28 -29.71 27.21
C LEU A 502 35.01 -30.40 26.67
N LEU A 503 34.84 -30.48 25.36
CA LEU A 503 33.75 -31.22 24.73
C LEU A 503 33.83 -32.71 25.11
N GLY A 504 32.70 -33.30 25.45
CA GLY A 504 32.59 -34.70 25.86
C GLY A 504 33.17 -35.01 27.25
N THR A 505 33.40 -33.98 28.09
CA THR A 505 33.87 -34.13 29.48
C THR A 505 32.75 -33.81 30.47
N GLY A 506 32.93 -34.14 31.76
CA GLY A 506 31.89 -33.89 32.76
C GLY A 506 30.59 -34.63 32.43
N ASP A 507 29.49 -33.88 32.36
CA ASP A 507 28.18 -34.37 31.93
C ASP A 507 27.89 -34.13 30.43
N ASP A 508 28.74 -33.37 29.75
CA ASP A 508 28.65 -33.07 28.31
C ASP A 508 29.01 -34.29 27.47
N VAL A 509 28.21 -34.54 26.43
CA VAL A 509 28.45 -35.62 25.45
C VAL A 509 28.63 -35.06 24.04
N SER A 510 29.13 -33.83 23.92
CA SER A 510 29.40 -33.23 22.62
C SER A 510 30.35 -34.09 21.80
N ASP A 511 30.02 -34.28 20.53
CA ASP A 511 30.82 -35.01 19.55
C ASP A 511 30.84 -34.23 18.23
N VAL A 512 32.01 -33.67 17.92
CA VAL A 512 32.29 -32.93 16.69
C VAL A 512 31.97 -33.78 15.44
N GLY A 513 32.20 -35.09 15.51
CA GLY A 513 31.98 -36.02 14.40
C GLY A 513 30.52 -36.24 14.06
N THR A 514 29.61 -36.03 15.01
CA THR A 514 28.15 -36.12 14.79
C THR A 514 27.46 -34.75 14.79
N SER A 515 28.22 -33.67 14.95
CA SER A 515 27.70 -32.31 15.12
C SER A 515 26.70 -32.21 16.28
N THR A 516 26.99 -32.95 17.36
CA THR A 516 26.23 -32.91 18.59
C THR A 516 26.98 -32.04 19.58
N TYR A 517 26.34 -31.00 20.11
CA TYR A 517 27.03 -30.04 21.00
C TYR A 517 26.16 -29.58 22.17
N TYR A 518 26.81 -29.30 23.30
CA TYR A 518 26.24 -28.65 24.49
C TYR A 518 24.98 -29.35 25.01
N GLN A 519 25.02 -30.68 25.06
CA GLN A 519 23.98 -31.47 25.68
C GLN A 519 24.55 -32.62 26.50
N THR A 520 23.75 -33.06 27.46
CA THR A 520 24.07 -34.22 28.30
C THR A 520 23.63 -35.52 27.66
N THR A 521 23.99 -36.68 28.24
CA THR A 521 23.54 -38.00 27.74
C THR A 521 22.00 -38.10 27.62
N ASP A 522 21.28 -37.40 28.49
CA ASP A 522 19.81 -37.37 28.51
C ASP A 522 19.21 -36.26 27.64
N GLY A 523 20.04 -35.50 26.91
CA GLY A 523 19.59 -34.41 26.04
C GLY A 523 19.25 -33.11 26.78
N HIS A 524 19.72 -32.91 28.02
CA HIS A 524 19.56 -31.63 28.70
C HIS A 524 20.57 -30.59 28.18
N PRO A 525 20.14 -29.36 27.84
CA PRO A 525 21.02 -28.28 27.39
C PRO A 525 21.59 -27.46 28.56
N TRP A 526 22.57 -26.59 28.29
CA TRP A 526 23.00 -25.52 29.21
C TRP A 526 22.47 -24.13 28.82
N ALA A 527 21.74 -24.02 27.72
CA ALA A 527 21.11 -22.78 27.31
C ALA A 527 19.75 -23.04 26.67
N LEU A 528 18.80 -22.13 26.91
CA LEU A 528 17.45 -22.15 26.36
C LEU A 528 17.18 -20.86 25.57
N LEU A 529 16.47 -21.02 24.46
CA LEU A 529 15.78 -19.93 23.78
C LEU A 529 14.28 -20.11 24.00
N VAL A 530 13.66 -19.21 24.75
CA VAL A 530 12.23 -19.20 25.01
C VAL A 530 11.58 -18.11 24.14
N PRO A 531 10.62 -18.42 23.25
CA PRO A 531 10.03 -17.43 22.32
C PRO A 531 8.95 -16.57 23.00
N SER A 532 9.33 -15.92 24.11
CA SER A 532 8.50 -15.03 24.90
C SER A 532 9.37 -14.26 25.90
N ALA A 533 8.88 -13.12 26.41
CA ALA A 533 9.36 -12.51 27.64
C ALA A 533 9.19 -13.43 28.86
N TRP A 534 10.10 -14.40 29.00
CA TRP A 534 10.04 -15.43 30.02
C TRP A 534 10.42 -14.92 31.41
N SER A 535 9.79 -15.48 32.45
CA SER A 535 10.13 -15.25 33.86
C SER A 535 10.93 -16.44 34.37
N HIS A 536 12.20 -16.24 34.67
CA HIS A 536 13.10 -17.30 35.10
C HIS A 536 12.76 -17.81 36.52
N PRO A 537 13.07 -19.08 36.84
CA PRO A 537 13.04 -19.62 38.19
C PRO A 537 13.86 -18.81 39.19
N TYR A 538 13.50 -18.87 40.48
CA TYR A 538 14.38 -18.39 41.55
C TYR A 538 15.66 -19.24 41.62
N GLU A 539 16.72 -18.66 42.19
CA GLU A 539 18.00 -19.31 42.46
C GLU A 539 17.83 -20.70 43.12
N TYR A 540 18.53 -21.71 42.60
CA TYR A 540 18.49 -23.12 43.02
C TYR A 540 17.17 -23.86 42.77
N ILE A 541 16.22 -23.25 42.06
CA ILE A 541 14.94 -23.87 41.75
C ILE A 541 14.96 -24.41 40.32
N ASP A 542 15.12 -25.74 40.22
CA ASP A 542 15.03 -26.48 38.97
C ASP A 542 13.83 -26.01 38.12
N VAL A 543 14.10 -25.74 36.84
CA VAL A 543 13.11 -25.21 35.89
C VAL A 543 11.87 -26.07 35.77
N LEU A 544 11.92 -27.38 36.03
CA LEU A 544 10.75 -28.27 36.00
C LEU A 544 9.83 -28.08 37.22
N LEU A 545 10.31 -27.51 38.33
CA LEU A 545 9.45 -27.10 39.44
C LEU A 545 8.68 -25.83 39.08
N ALA A 546 9.36 -24.87 38.45
CA ALA A 546 8.75 -23.63 37.98
C ALA A 546 7.85 -23.84 36.75
N TYR A 547 8.21 -24.74 35.85
CA TYR A 547 7.52 -25.02 34.59
C TYR A 547 7.33 -26.53 34.36
N PRO A 548 6.42 -27.19 35.08
CA PRO A 548 6.27 -28.65 35.02
C PRO A 548 5.89 -29.20 33.64
N GLN A 549 5.26 -28.37 32.79
CA GLN A 549 4.86 -28.79 31.44
C GLN A 549 6.04 -28.89 30.47
N MET A 550 7.21 -28.32 30.81
CA MET A 550 8.42 -28.39 29.99
C MET A 550 8.89 -29.83 29.80
N GLN A 551 8.79 -30.69 30.81
CA GLN A 551 9.18 -32.10 30.70
C GLN A 551 8.38 -32.82 29.60
N VAL A 552 7.05 -32.69 29.64
CA VAL A 552 6.16 -33.31 28.64
C VAL A 552 6.46 -32.78 27.24
N TRP A 553 6.77 -31.49 27.13
CA TRP A 553 7.17 -30.87 25.87
C TRP A 553 8.48 -31.45 25.33
N ALA A 554 9.54 -31.47 26.15
CA ALA A 554 10.85 -31.97 25.78
C ALA A 554 10.81 -33.45 25.39
N GLU A 555 10.19 -34.31 26.22
CA GLU A 555 10.07 -35.76 25.97
C GLU A 555 9.25 -36.08 24.70
N SER A 556 8.38 -35.16 24.26
CA SER A 556 7.60 -35.30 23.03
C SER A 556 8.32 -34.82 21.77
N GLY A 557 9.56 -34.32 21.88
CA GLY A 557 10.25 -33.67 20.78
C GLY A 557 9.60 -32.35 20.37
N GLY A 558 9.01 -31.62 21.33
CA GLY A 558 8.42 -30.31 21.13
C GLY A 558 6.96 -30.28 20.63
N VAL A 559 6.32 -31.43 20.46
CA VAL A 559 4.96 -31.54 19.88
C VAL A 559 3.87 -31.23 20.90
N THR A 560 4.02 -31.67 22.14
CA THR A 560 3.02 -31.49 23.20
C THR A 560 3.38 -30.26 24.03
N ASN A 561 2.41 -29.47 24.46
CA ASN A 561 2.62 -28.25 25.27
C ASN A 561 3.67 -27.27 24.68
N PRO A 562 3.57 -26.86 23.39
CA PRO A 562 4.56 -25.97 22.76
C PRO A 562 4.67 -24.60 23.44
N THR A 563 3.69 -24.23 24.26
CA THR A 563 3.65 -22.99 25.03
C THR A 563 3.82 -23.23 26.54
N TRP A 564 4.60 -24.24 26.95
CA TRP A 564 4.81 -24.62 28.36
C TRP A 564 5.23 -23.44 29.24
N TYR A 565 6.00 -22.50 28.67
CA TYR A 565 6.51 -21.29 29.31
C TYR A 565 5.43 -20.28 29.70
N ASN A 566 4.19 -20.44 29.21
CA ASN A 566 3.06 -19.59 29.61
C ASN A 566 2.31 -20.11 30.86
N VAL A 567 2.73 -21.26 31.42
CA VAL A 567 2.06 -21.89 32.56
C VAL A 567 3.04 -22.11 33.72
N PRO A 568 3.60 -21.03 34.29
CA PRO A 568 4.47 -21.14 35.46
C PRO A 568 3.71 -21.61 36.70
N ASN A 569 4.46 -22.19 37.64
CA ASN A 569 4.11 -22.22 39.05
C ASN A 569 4.73 -21.00 39.73
N ASN A 570 3.91 -19.97 39.99
CA ASN A 570 4.36 -18.68 40.49
C ASN A 570 5.05 -18.73 41.87
N THR A 571 4.99 -19.86 42.57
CA THR A 571 5.75 -20.06 43.82
C THR A 571 7.26 -20.12 43.56
N TYR A 572 7.67 -20.54 42.36
CA TYR A 572 9.03 -20.98 42.05
C TYR A 572 9.76 -20.09 41.05
N CYS A 573 9.10 -19.07 40.49
CA CYS A 573 9.72 -18.17 39.52
C CYS A 573 9.67 -16.71 39.97
N TRP A 574 10.70 -15.98 39.56
CA TRP A 574 10.88 -14.58 39.83
C TRP A 574 9.92 -13.76 38.97
N LYS A 575 8.99 -13.04 39.61
CA LYS A 575 7.95 -12.21 38.97
C LYS A 575 7.11 -12.95 37.90
N CYS A 576 6.64 -14.13 38.27
CA CYS A 576 5.36 -14.65 37.79
C CYS A 576 4.21 -14.12 38.67
#